data_AF-A0AA91PRA6-F1
#
_entry.id   AF-A0AA91PRA6-F1
#
_cell.length_a   1.000
_cell.length_b   1.000
_cell.length_c   1.000
_cell.angle_alpha   90.00
_cell.angle_beta   90.00
_cell.angle_gamma   90.00
#
_symmetry.space_group_name_H-M   'P 1'
#
loop_
_entity.id
_entity.type
_entity.pdbx_description
1 polymer ?
#
loop_
_entity_poly.entity_id
_entity_poly.type
_entity_poly.pdbx_seq_one_letter_code
_entity_poly.pdbx_strand_id
1 'polypeptide(L)'
;MNYHELNPLIRGRELELLTNEDFERLIQAPSIDAFGEQLKTTIYQPYVYEGFEYELEQNLAKEQSELFAWLKERVPEPEILWIYTMRFTFHNLKVLTKAELTGKNLDQLFIDDGFYSLDMMKEAIRTQDSVELPETLLASIREVFDYFEGATILQGIDVIYDRHFLTEQRRLGEKLGYKELLTEIIALIDLTNITTMARGLSQNRTKGFMTTVLSSAGDIEKEIFLSFVGQELEAYTRFLLTTDYAEIIRPALKETEIDLITLERLKDDYLSSLYQEAQTQAFGPLPLLAFLNAKEVEGKNLRLLAVGKRSQFSTEQIRERVRTVYGT
;
A
#
# COMPACT_ATOMS: atom_id res chain seq x y z
N MET A 1 25.89 -7.86 2.52
CA MET A 1 26.17 -6.43 2.60
C MET A 1 25.61 -5.91 3.92
N ASN A 2 26.18 -4.87 4.53
CA ASN A 2 25.60 -4.18 5.69
C ASN A 2 24.93 -2.84 5.28
N TYR A 3 24.23 -2.16 6.20
CA TYR A 3 23.57 -0.90 5.86
C TYR A 3 24.53 0.24 5.49
N HIS A 4 25.77 0.25 5.99
CA HIS A 4 26.76 1.25 5.61
C HIS A 4 27.17 1.13 4.14
N GLU A 5 27.17 -0.09 3.61
CA GLU A 5 27.47 -0.37 2.21
C GLU A 5 26.22 -0.18 1.33
N LEU A 6 25.03 -0.55 1.83
CA LEU A 6 23.77 -0.40 1.10
C LEU A 6 23.35 1.06 0.95
N ASN A 7 23.41 1.85 2.04
CA ASN A 7 22.83 3.19 2.08
C ASN A 7 23.40 4.12 0.99
N PRO A 8 24.71 4.15 0.68
CA PRO A 8 25.23 4.91 -0.46
C PRO A 8 24.63 4.51 -1.81
N LEU A 9 24.35 3.22 -2.01
CA LEU A 9 23.68 2.74 -3.23
C LEU A 9 22.22 3.21 -3.28
N ILE A 10 21.53 3.18 -2.15
CA ILE A 10 20.17 3.73 -2.03
C ILE A 10 20.16 5.23 -2.30
N ARG A 11 21.11 6.01 -1.76
CA ARG A 11 21.24 7.44 -2.09
C ARG A 11 21.48 7.68 -3.58
N GLY A 12 22.23 6.79 -4.25
CA GLY A 12 22.37 6.83 -5.69
C GLY A 12 21.05 6.61 -6.42
N ARG A 13 20.23 5.65 -5.96
CA ARG A 13 18.88 5.38 -6.49
C ARG A 13 17.87 6.48 -6.17
N GLU A 14 18.02 7.20 -5.06
CA GLU A 14 17.16 8.35 -4.75
C GLU A 14 17.27 9.47 -5.81
N LEU A 15 18.41 9.57 -6.52
CA LEU A 15 18.57 10.52 -7.64
C LEU A 15 17.76 10.15 -8.88
N GLU A 16 17.24 8.92 -8.95
CA GLU A 16 16.38 8.43 -10.02
C GLU A 16 14.90 8.78 -9.78
N LEU A 17 14.54 9.21 -8.57
CA LEU A 17 13.18 9.62 -8.21
C LEU A 17 12.78 10.89 -8.96
N LEU A 18 11.50 10.94 -9.36
CA LEU A 18 10.86 12.12 -9.91
C LEU A 18 10.71 13.18 -8.80
N THR A 19 11.21 14.37 -9.09
CA THR A 19 11.10 15.52 -8.18
C THR A 19 9.71 16.15 -8.22
N ASN A 20 9.43 17.05 -7.27
CA ASN A 20 8.21 17.88 -7.34
C ASN A 20 8.11 18.68 -8.64
N GLU A 21 9.24 19.14 -9.18
CA GLU A 21 9.25 19.86 -10.46
C GLU A 21 8.89 18.93 -11.62
N ASP A 22 9.39 17.69 -11.61
CA ASP A 22 9.00 16.67 -12.59
C ASP A 22 7.49 16.40 -12.54
N PHE A 23 6.95 16.21 -11.34
CA PHE A 23 5.52 15.99 -11.17
C PHE A 23 4.67 17.18 -11.60
N GLU A 24 5.07 18.42 -11.30
CA GLU A 24 4.38 19.60 -11.81
C GLU A 24 4.41 19.67 -13.34
N ARG A 25 5.55 19.34 -13.98
CA ARG A 25 5.61 19.23 -15.45
C ARG A 25 4.66 18.15 -15.99
N LEU A 26 4.61 16.99 -15.37
CA LEU A 26 3.71 15.88 -15.76
C LEU A 26 2.23 16.26 -15.55
N ILE A 27 1.90 16.98 -14.48
CA ILE A 27 0.56 17.51 -14.20
C ILE A 27 0.15 18.52 -15.28
N GLN A 28 1.05 19.38 -15.75
CA GLN A 28 0.78 20.36 -16.80
C GLN A 28 0.78 19.77 -18.22
N ALA A 29 1.21 18.52 -18.41
CA ALA A 29 1.25 17.91 -19.73
C ALA A 29 -0.16 17.88 -20.38
N PRO A 30 -0.35 18.42 -21.60
CA PRO A 30 -1.69 18.58 -22.18
C PRO A 30 -2.31 17.28 -22.72
N SER A 31 -1.50 16.23 -22.91
CA SER A 31 -1.93 14.94 -23.46
C SER A 31 -1.11 13.79 -22.88
N ILE A 32 -1.56 12.56 -23.15
CA ILE A 32 -0.82 11.35 -22.79
C ILE A 32 0.52 11.25 -23.55
N ASP A 33 0.56 11.71 -24.80
CA ASP A 33 1.80 11.76 -25.58
C ASP A 33 2.81 12.74 -24.95
N ALA A 34 2.35 13.95 -24.59
CA ALA A 34 3.21 14.93 -23.93
C ALA A 34 3.69 14.43 -22.56
N PHE A 35 2.84 13.71 -21.82
CA PHE A 35 3.22 13.02 -20.59
C PHE A 35 4.33 12.00 -20.84
N GLY A 36 4.21 11.18 -21.89
CA GLY A 36 5.26 10.25 -22.32
C GLY A 36 6.57 10.95 -22.67
N GLU A 37 6.54 12.05 -23.43
CA GLU A 37 7.74 12.83 -23.76
C GLU A 37 8.48 13.35 -22.52
N GLN A 38 7.76 13.77 -21.48
CA GLN A 38 8.39 14.16 -20.20
C GLN A 38 9.02 12.96 -19.49
N LEU A 39 8.41 11.78 -19.54
CA LEU A 39 8.98 10.58 -18.92
C LEU A 39 10.27 10.09 -19.62
N LYS A 40 10.49 10.43 -20.90
CA LYS A 40 11.72 10.06 -21.63
C LYS A 40 13.00 10.67 -21.05
N THR A 41 12.91 11.67 -20.19
CA THR A 41 14.09 12.27 -19.52
C THR A 41 14.38 11.62 -18.16
N THR A 42 13.67 10.55 -17.81
CA THR A 42 13.69 9.92 -16.49
C THR A 42 14.07 8.45 -16.62
N ILE A 43 14.16 7.71 -15.50
CA ILE A 43 14.35 6.25 -15.54
C ILE A 43 13.23 5.50 -16.26
N TYR A 44 12.08 6.15 -16.48
CA TYR A 44 10.96 5.57 -17.19
C TYR A 44 11.13 5.55 -18.72
N GLN A 45 12.20 6.15 -19.26
CA GLN A 45 12.46 6.22 -20.70
C GLN A 45 12.32 4.88 -21.44
N PRO A 46 12.85 3.73 -20.94
CA PRO A 46 12.73 2.44 -21.63
C PRO A 46 11.29 1.96 -21.78
N TYR A 47 10.36 2.51 -21.00
CA TYR A 47 8.95 2.15 -20.95
C TYR A 47 8.05 3.10 -21.75
N VAL A 48 8.63 4.09 -22.44
CA VAL A 48 7.88 5.05 -23.27
C VAL A 48 8.10 4.72 -24.75
N TYR A 49 7.15 4.01 -25.32
CA TYR A 49 7.05 3.64 -26.73
C TYR A 49 5.63 3.91 -27.26
N GLU A 50 5.39 3.72 -28.56
CA GLU A 50 4.05 3.90 -29.13
C GLU A 50 3.05 2.93 -28.48
N GLY A 51 1.99 3.47 -27.86
CA GLY A 51 0.97 2.68 -27.15
C GLY A 51 1.30 2.33 -25.68
N PHE A 52 2.37 2.89 -25.12
CA PHE A 52 2.79 2.63 -23.73
C PHE A 52 1.68 2.90 -22.70
N GLU A 53 0.74 3.79 -22.99
CA GLU A 53 -0.33 4.19 -22.09
C GLU A 53 -1.34 3.07 -21.77
N TYR A 54 -1.38 2.03 -22.60
CA TYR A 54 -2.18 0.82 -22.36
C TYR A 54 -1.41 -0.23 -21.56
N GLU A 55 -0.08 -0.15 -21.55
CA GLU A 55 0.83 -1.10 -20.90
C GLU A 55 1.55 -0.48 -19.69
N LEU A 56 1.21 0.75 -19.32
CA LEU A 56 1.87 1.49 -18.24
C LEU A 56 1.89 0.70 -16.92
N GLU A 57 0.80 0.01 -16.57
CA GLU A 57 0.76 -0.80 -15.35
C GLU A 57 1.80 -1.94 -15.40
N GLN A 58 1.93 -2.61 -16.54
CA GLN A 58 2.93 -3.67 -16.73
C GLN A 58 4.34 -3.11 -16.70
N ASN A 59 4.55 -1.94 -17.28
CA ASN A 59 5.82 -1.25 -17.28
C ASN A 59 6.26 -0.82 -15.87
N LEU A 60 5.35 -0.25 -15.08
CA LEU A 60 5.60 0.08 -13.68
C LEU A 60 5.86 -1.17 -12.84
N ALA A 61 5.10 -2.25 -13.06
CA ALA A 61 5.31 -3.53 -12.38
C ALA A 61 6.69 -4.14 -12.74
N LYS A 62 7.13 -3.99 -14.00
CA LYS A 62 8.45 -4.45 -14.44
C LYS A 62 9.58 -3.67 -13.77
N GLU A 63 9.50 -2.34 -13.73
CA GLU A 63 10.50 -1.52 -13.02
C GLU A 63 10.58 -1.90 -11.54
N GLN A 64 9.41 -2.10 -10.90
CA GLN A 64 9.32 -2.51 -9.51
C GLN A 64 9.94 -3.90 -9.26
N SER A 65 9.66 -4.87 -10.14
CA SER A 65 10.25 -6.22 -10.06
C SER A 65 11.77 -6.18 -10.21
N GLU A 66 12.30 -5.39 -11.14
CA GLU A 66 13.74 -5.18 -11.31
C GLU A 66 14.38 -4.56 -10.06
N LEU A 67 13.70 -3.61 -9.42
CA LEU A 67 14.14 -3.02 -8.16
C LEU A 67 14.15 -4.05 -7.01
N PHE A 68 13.08 -4.83 -6.86
CA PHE A 68 12.99 -5.85 -5.80
C PHE A 68 14.04 -6.96 -5.99
N ALA A 69 14.27 -7.41 -7.21
CA ALA A 69 15.34 -8.35 -7.53
C ALA A 69 16.71 -7.78 -7.14
N TRP A 70 16.98 -6.51 -7.48
CA TRP A 70 18.21 -5.83 -7.12
C TRP A 70 18.40 -5.71 -5.60
N LEU A 71 17.32 -5.39 -4.86
CA LEU A 71 17.32 -5.27 -3.40
C LEU A 71 17.47 -6.61 -2.70
N LYS A 72 16.81 -7.66 -3.17
CA LYS A 72 16.83 -9.00 -2.53
C LYS A 72 18.24 -9.54 -2.34
N GLU A 73 19.14 -9.27 -3.29
CA GLU A 73 20.54 -9.69 -3.25
C GLU A 73 21.42 -8.84 -2.31
N ARG A 74 20.91 -7.68 -1.87
CA ARG A 74 21.69 -6.58 -1.31
C ARG A 74 21.26 -6.20 0.10
N VAL A 75 19.98 -6.34 0.43
CA VAL A 75 19.46 -5.93 1.74
C VAL A 75 20.04 -6.83 2.85
N PRO A 76 20.65 -6.24 3.91
CA PRO A 76 21.23 -7.02 5.02
C PRO A 76 20.21 -7.85 5.79
N GLU A 77 19.01 -7.30 5.97
CA GLU A 77 17.89 -7.91 6.69
C GLU A 77 16.69 -8.05 5.74
N PRO A 78 16.50 -9.21 5.09
CA PRO A 78 15.44 -9.42 4.11
C PRO A 78 14.05 -9.09 4.63
N GLU A 79 13.81 -9.24 5.93
CA GLU A 79 12.56 -8.84 6.58
C GLU A 79 12.24 -7.34 6.42
N ILE A 80 13.23 -6.46 6.28
CA ILE A 80 13.01 -5.02 6.00
C ILE A 80 12.53 -4.79 4.57
N LEU A 81 12.95 -5.63 3.62
CA LEU A 81 12.36 -5.58 2.28
C LEU A 81 10.95 -6.20 2.30
N TRP A 82 10.80 -7.33 2.98
CA TRP A 82 9.53 -8.04 3.04
C TRP A 82 8.44 -7.21 3.74
N ILE A 83 8.73 -6.50 4.83
CA ILE A 83 7.73 -5.63 5.49
C ILE A 83 7.17 -4.57 4.54
N TYR A 84 7.94 -4.19 3.54
CA TYR A 84 7.48 -3.30 2.50
C TYR A 84 6.63 -4.02 1.44
N THR A 85 7.15 -5.12 0.90
CA THR A 85 6.52 -5.88 -0.20
C THR A 85 5.39 -6.81 0.22
N MET A 86 5.19 -7.01 1.53
CA MET A 86 4.16 -7.87 2.13
C MET A 86 2.76 -7.55 1.60
N ARG A 87 2.47 -6.28 1.28
CA ARG A 87 1.21 -5.85 0.65
C ARG A 87 0.94 -6.57 -0.68
N PHE A 88 1.99 -6.82 -1.47
CA PHE A 88 1.90 -7.56 -2.73
C PHE A 88 1.77 -9.06 -2.48
N THR A 89 2.46 -9.59 -1.47
CA THR A 89 2.29 -10.98 -1.03
C THR A 89 0.83 -11.28 -0.69
N PHE A 90 0.20 -10.47 0.17
CA PHE A 90 -1.21 -10.68 0.55
C PHE A 90 -2.19 -10.33 -0.57
N HIS A 91 -1.85 -9.40 -1.48
CA HIS A 91 -2.61 -9.22 -2.72
C HIS A 91 -2.61 -10.49 -3.56
N ASN A 92 -1.45 -11.10 -3.78
CA ASN A 92 -1.34 -12.35 -4.54
C ASN A 92 -2.11 -13.48 -3.89
N LEU A 93 -2.04 -13.63 -2.56
CA LEU A 93 -2.86 -14.61 -1.83
C LEU A 93 -4.36 -14.41 -2.08
N LYS A 94 -4.86 -13.16 -2.02
CA LYS A 94 -6.26 -12.84 -2.34
C LYS A 94 -6.63 -13.24 -3.77
N VAL A 95 -5.83 -12.85 -4.75
CA VAL A 95 -6.07 -13.11 -6.18
C VAL A 95 -6.03 -14.59 -6.48
N LEU A 96 -4.98 -15.29 -6.05
CA LEU A 96 -4.76 -16.69 -6.38
C LEU A 96 -5.70 -17.63 -5.61
N THR A 97 -6.10 -17.26 -4.39
CA THR A 97 -7.15 -18.03 -3.67
C THR A 97 -8.50 -17.87 -4.37
N LYS A 98 -8.84 -16.67 -4.85
CA LYS A 98 -10.04 -16.47 -5.69
C LYS A 98 -9.95 -17.26 -7.00
N ALA A 99 -8.77 -17.33 -7.61
CA ALA A 99 -8.53 -18.12 -8.83
C ALA A 99 -8.83 -19.60 -8.58
N GLU A 100 -8.27 -20.17 -7.51
CA GLU A 100 -8.48 -21.57 -7.10
C GLU A 100 -9.96 -21.87 -6.81
N LEU A 101 -10.60 -21.05 -5.98
CA LEU A 101 -11.99 -21.28 -5.57
C LEU A 101 -13.01 -21.07 -6.70
N THR A 102 -12.68 -20.26 -7.71
CA THR A 102 -13.60 -19.99 -8.84
C THR A 102 -13.25 -20.75 -10.12
N GLY A 103 -12.13 -21.47 -10.15
CA GLY A 103 -11.62 -22.16 -11.34
C GLY A 103 -11.24 -21.22 -12.49
N LYS A 104 -10.97 -19.93 -12.21
CA LYS A 104 -10.58 -18.93 -13.22
C LYS A 104 -9.07 -18.73 -13.21
N ASN A 105 -8.48 -18.51 -14.38
CA ASN A 105 -7.11 -18.03 -14.45
C ASN A 105 -7.05 -16.52 -14.18
N LEU A 106 -6.31 -16.13 -13.15
CA LEU A 106 -6.06 -14.74 -12.74
C LEU A 106 -4.56 -14.43 -12.65
N ASP A 107 -3.71 -15.21 -13.30
CA ASP A 107 -2.24 -15.10 -13.22
C ASP A 107 -1.74 -13.73 -13.66
N GLN A 108 -2.44 -13.09 -14.60
CA GLN A 108 -2.15 -11.74 -15.07
C GLN A 108 -2.31 -10.65 -13.99
N LEU A 109 -2.93 -10.96 -12.86
CA LEU A 109 -3.10 -10.04 -11.72
C LEU A 109 -2.06 -10.29 -10.61
N PHE A 110 -1.17 -11.26 -10.80
CA PHE A 110 -0.04 -11.50 -9.91
C PHE A 110 0.96 -10.33 -9.99
N ILE A 111 1.45 -9.91 -8.82
CA ILE A 111 2.45 -8.85 -8.69
C ILE A 111 3.70 -9.48 -8.08
N ASP A 112 4.86 -9.28 -8.71
CA ASP A 112 6.11 -9.77 -8.12
C ASP A 112 6.39 -9.04 -6.79
N ASP A 113 6.40 -9.80 -5.69
CA ASP A 113 6.71 -9.30 -4.36
C ASP A 113 8.20 -9.42 -4.00
N GLY A 114 8.99 -10.01 -4.90
CA GLY A 114 10.40 -10.30 -4.74
C GLY A 114 10.71 -11.57 -3.95
N PHE A 115 9.74 -12.23 -3.30
CA PHE A 115 9.98 -13.35 -2.38
C PHE A 115 9.45 -14.68 -2.91
N TYR A 116 8.20 -14.73 -3.38
CA TYR A 116 7.54 -15.99 -3.73
C TYR A 116 7.04 -15.96 -5.17
N SER A 117 7.35 -17.01 -5.93
CA SER A 117 6.89 -17.13 -7.31
C SER A 117 5.39 -17.46 -7.39
N LEU A 118 4.80 -17.20 -8.56
CA LEU A 118 3.41 -17.57 -8.87
C LEU A 118 3.14 -19.05 -8.61
N ASP A 119 4.01 -19.94 -9.07
CA ASP A 119 3.83 -21.39 -8.93
C ASP A 119 3.95 -21.82 -7.47
N MET A 120 4.88 -21.25 -6.70
CA MET A 120 5.01 -21.52 -5.27
C MET A 120 3.74 -21.14 -4.51
N MET A 121 3.19 -19.94 -4.76
CA MET A 121 1.97 -19.50 -4.09
C MET A 121 0.76 -20.35 -4.49
N LYS A 122 0.63 -20.71 -5.77
CA LYS A 122 -0.45 -21.60 -6.23
C LYS A 122 -0.38 -22.98 -5.58
N GLU A 123 0.81 -23.57 -5.51
CA GLU A 123 0.99 -24.86 -4.85
C GLU A 123 0.62 -24.79 -3.37
N ALA A 124 1.07 -23.75 -2.67
CA ALA A 124 0.77 -23.54 -1.26
C ALA A 124 -0.72 -23.32 -1.00
N ILE A 125 -1.42 -22.59 -1.87
CA ILE A 125 -2.88 -22.38 -1.76
C ILE A 125 -3.63 -23.69 -1.98
N ARG A 126 -3.26 -24.45 -3.01
CA ARG A 126 -3.92 -25.71 -3.36
C ARG A 126 -3.73 -26.81 -2.31
N THR A 127 -2.52 -26.91 -1.76
CA THR A 127 -2.16 -27.95 -0.77
C THR A 127 -2.35 -27.50 0.67
N GLN A 128 -2.51 -26.19 0.90
CA GLN A 128 -2.53 -25.55 2.22
C GLN A 128 -1.26 -25.82 3.05
N ASP A 129 -0.16 -26.11 2.35
CA ASP A 129 1.14 -26.46 2.93
C ASP A 129 2.30 -25.98 2.04
N SER A 130 3.45 -25.69 2.63
CA SER A 130 4.67 -25.31 1.92
C SER A 130 5.85 -25.32 2.88
N VAL A 131 7.03 -25.67 2.38
CA VAL A 131 8.28 -25.56 3.16
C VAL A 131 8.95 -24.20 2.97
N GLU A 132 8.51 -23.42 1.97
CA GLU A 132 9.06 -22.13 1.59
C GLU A 132 8.28 -20.94 2.16
N LEU A 133 6.95 -21.03 2.25
CA LEU A 133 6.13 -19.97 2.85
C LEU A 133 6.19 -20.07 4.38
N PRO A 134 6.33 -18.94 5.10
CA PRO A 134 6.28 -18.94 6.55
C PRO A 134 4.89 -19.32 7.06
N GLU A 135 4.85 -19.89 8.26
CA GLU A 135 3.60 -20.34 8.90
C GLU A 135 2.56 -19.23 9.04
N THR A 136 2.97 -17.96 9.13
CA THR A 136 2.03 -16.83 9.17
C THR A 136 1.21 -16.70 7.89
N LEU A 137 1.80 -16.95 6.72
CA LEU A 137 1.08 -16.99 5.45
C LEU A 137 0.24 -18.27 5.33
N LEU A 138 0.78 -19.44 5.71
CA LEU A 138 0.05 -20.71 5.65
C LEU A 138 -1.19 -20.71 6.56
N ALA A 139 -1.07 -20.15 7.77
CA ALA A 139 -2.21 -19.97 8.67
C ALA A 139 -3.30 -19.10 8.05
N SER A 140 -2.92 -18.03 7.32
CA SER A 140 -3.89 -17.19 6.62
C SER A 140 -4.61 -17.91 5.47
N ILE A 141 -3.89 -18.76 4.72
CA ILE A 141 -4.47 -19.61 3.67
C ILE A 141 -5.47 -20.60 4.29
N ARG A 142 -5.06 -21.35 5.32
CA ARG A 142 -5.90 -22.34 6.00
C ARG A 142 -7.18 -21.70 6.55
N GLU A 143 -7.07 -20.55 7.20
CA GLU A 143 -8.25 -19.84 7.71
C GLU A 143 -9.25 -19.46 6.61
N VAL A 144 -8.76 -19.07 5.42
CA VAL A 144 -9.66 -18.81 4.29
C VAL A 144 -10.39 -20.09 3.88
N PHE A 145 -9.69 -21.22 3.74
CA PHE A 145 -10.36 -22.47 3.36
C PHE A 145 -11.34 -22.96 4.44
N ASP A 146 -10.99 -22.86 5.73
CA ASP A 146 -11.88 -23.17 6.85
C ASP A 146 -13.15 -22.30 6.82
N TYR A 147 -13.02 -21.00 6.50
CA TYR A 147 -14.15 -20.11 6.30
C TYR A 147 -15.08 -20.59 5.17
N PHE A 148 -14.51 -21.14 4.10
CA PHE A 148 -15.29 -21.65 2.96
C PHE A 148 -15.99 -22.99 3.20
N GLU A 149 -15.63 -23.73 4.25
CA GLU A 149 -16.38 -24.92 4.67
C GLU A 149 -17.77 -24.55 5.23
N GLY A 150 -17.91 -23.34 5.79
CA GLY A 150 -19.15 -22.87 6.42
C GLY A 150 -19.85 -21.69 5.72
N ALA A 151 -19.17 -20.95 4.85
CA ALA A 151 -19.69 -19.76 4.18
C ALA A 151 -19.20 -19.63 2.73
N THR A 152 -20.01 -19.08 1.82
CA THR A 152 -19.65 -19.00 0.39
C THR A 152 -19.49 -17.56 -0.12
N ILE A 153 -19.21 -16.60 0.78
CA ILE A 153 -19.10 -15.19 0.41
C ILE A 153 -17.64 -14.87 0.09
N LEU A 154 -17.34 -14.64 -1.20
CA LEU A 154 -16.00 -14.30 -1.70
C LEU A 154 -15.35 -13.10 -0.99
N GLN A 155 -16.16 -12.16 -0.48
CA GLN A 155 -15.66 -11.03 0.29
C GLN A 155 -14.90 -11.45 1.57
N GLY A 156 -15.19 -12.63 2.14
CA GLY A 156 -14.46 -13.14 3.30
C GLY A 156 -12.98 -13.36 3.04
N ILE A 157 -12.59 -13.64 1.79
CA ILE A 157 -11.18 -13.81 1.37
C ILE A 157 -10.39 -12.54 1.63
N ASP A 158 -10.90 -11.40 1.13
CA ASP A 158 -10.23 -10.11 1.29
C ASP A 158 -10.11 -9.74 2.78
N VAL A 159 -11.19 -9.94 3.54
CA VAL A 159 -11.25 -9.62 4.97
C VAL A 159 -10.22 -10.40 5.78
N ILE A 160 -10.13 -11.71 5.56
CA ILE A 160 -9.20 -12.58 6.30
C ILE A 160 -7.75 -12.20 5.96
N TYR A 161 -7.40 -12.09 4.67
CA TYR A 161 -6.04 -11.75 4.27
C TYR A 161 -5.62 -10.33 4.67
N ASP A 162 -6.50 -9.33 4.56
CA ASP A 162 -6.19 -7.96 4.98
C ASP A 162 -5.96 -7.88 6.50
N ARG A 163 -6.72 -8.66 7.29
CA ARG A 163 -6.49 -8.75 8.74
C ARG A 163 -5.13 -9.39 9.06
N HIS A 164 -4.80 -10.51 8.40
CA HIS A 164 -3.50 -11.16 8.56
C HIS A 164 -2.35 -10.27 8.13
N PHE A 165 -2.50 -9.51 7.04
CA PHE A 165 -1.51 -8.51 6.62
C PHE A 165 -1.22 -7.50 7.73
N LEU A 166 -2.26 -6.88 8.31
CA LEU A 166 -2.07 -5.87 9.36
C LEU A 166 -1.51 -6.47 10.66
N THR A 167 -1.93 -7.70 11.02
CA THR A 167 -1.37 -8.42 12.17
C THR A 167 0.11 -8.76 11.95
N GLU A 168 0.49 -9.21 10.76
CA GLU A 168 1.87 -9.57 10.45
C GLU A 168 2.77 -8.35 10.32
N GLN A 169 2.28 -7.23 9.77
CA GLN A 169 2.97 -5.94 9.80
C GLN A 169 3.34 -5.56 11.24
N ARG A 170 2.38 -5.58 12.17
CA ARG A 170 2.62 -5.23 13.58
C ARG A 170 3.63 -6.18 14.22
N ARG A 171 3.42 -7.49 14.09
CA ARG A 171 4.30 -8.52 14.68
C ARG A 171 5.73 -8.39 14.17
N LEU A 172 5.90 -8.18 12.86
CA LEU A 172 7.22 -8.06 12.25
C LEU A 172 7.91 -6.74 12.63
N GLY A 173 7.17 -5.62 12.67
CA GLY A 173 7.68 -4.34 13.15
C GLY A 173 8.20 -4.41 14.58
N GLU A 174 7.45 -5.05 15.48
CA GLU A 174 7.87 -5.28 16.86
C GLU A 174 9.10 -6.19 16.97
N LYS A 175 9.16 -7.27 16.16
CA LYS A 175 10.33 -8.17 16.10
C LYS A 175 11.59 -7.41 15.66
N LEU A 176 11.48 -6.54 14.65
CA LEU A 176 12.60 -5.79 14.10
C LEU A 176 13.08 -4.69 15.05
N GLY A 177 12.17 -4.09 15.81
CA GLY A 177 12.51 -3.17 16.90
C GLY A 177 12.99 -1.78 16.48
N TYR A 178 12.83 -1.40 15.20
CA TYR A 178 13.07 -0.05 14.73
C TYR A 178 11.89 0.86 15.08
N LYS A 179 12.14 1.88 15.88
CA LYS A 179 11.08 2.75 16.42
C LYS A 179 10.30 3.45 15.32
N GLU A 180 10.98 4.03 14.34
CA GLU A 180 10.40 4.80 13.25
C GLU A 180 9.51 3.92 12.37
N LEU A 181 9.97 2.70 12.08
CA LEU A 181 9.19 1.69 11.35
C LEU A 181 7.94 1.27 12.14
N LEU A 182 8.08 1.01 13.44
CA LEU A 182 6.94 0.63 14.28
C LEU A 182 5.92 1.77 14.36
N THR A 183 6.36 3.03 14.48
CA THR A 183 5.48 4.20 14.45
C THR A 183 4.69 4.28 13.15
N GLU A 184 5.33 4.07 11.99
CA GLU A 184 4.63 4.05 10.69
C GLU A 184 3.63 2.89 10.59
N ILE A 185 3.99 1.70 11.04
CA ILE A 185 3.10 0.53 11.02
C ILE A 185 1.85 0.76 11.87
N ILE A 186 2.01 1.35 13.06
CA ILE A 186 0.88 1.67 13.95
C ILE A 186 -0.04 2.68 13.27
N ALA A 187 0.53 3.76 12.73
CA ALA A 187 -0.21 4.76 11.98
C ALA A 187 -0.95 4.16 10.78
N LEU A 188 -0.31 3.26 10.03
CA LEU A 188 -0.92 2.56 8.90
C LEU A 188 -2.15 1.78 9.35
N ILE A 189 -2.05 1.03 10.45
CA ILE A 189 -3.15 0.19 10.95
C ILE A 189 -4.31 1.06 11.47
N ASP A 190 -4.01 2.05 12.30
CA ASP A 190 -5.03 2.95 12.86
C ASP A 190 -5.76 3.73 11.77
N LEU A 191 -5.03 4.34 10.82
CA LEU A 191 -5.65 5.09 9.72
C LEU A 191 -6.42 4.17 8.74
N THR A 192 -6.00 2.91 8.62
CA THR A 192 -6.76 1.89 7.88
C THR A 192 -8.06 1.55 8.61
N ASN A 193 -8.04 1.38 9.94
CA ASN A 193 -9.24 1.21 10.75
C ASN A 193 -10.17 2.43 10.67
N ILE A 194 -9.62 3.66 10.74
CA ILE A 194 -10.37 4.91 10.60
C ILE A 194 -11.11 4.98 9.25
N THR A 195 -10.40 4.67 8.17
CA THR A 195 -10.96 4.66 6.81
C THR A 195 -12.00 3.55 6.63
N THR A 196 -11.72 2.36 7.17
CA THR A 196 -12.63 1.21 7.13
C THR A 196 -13.91 1.49 7.90
N MET A 197 -13.81 2.11 9.07
CA MET A 197 -14.97 2.51 9.87
C MET A 197 -15.80 3.60 9.17
N ALA A 198 -15.16 4.63 8.60
CA ALA A 198 -15.85 5.65 7.82
C ALA A 198 -16.66 5.07 6.65
N ARG A 199 -16.05 4.12 5.90
CA ARG A 199 -16.73 3.35 4.84
C ARG A 199 -17.86 2.48 5.38
N GLY A 200 -17.65 1.83 6.52
CA GLY A 200 -18.65 0.99 7.18
C GLY A 200 -19.90 1.77 7.55
N LEU A 201 -19.73 2.97 8.12
CA LEU A 201 -20.82 3.88 8.47
C LEU A 201 -21.57 4.38 7.24
N SER A 202 -20.87 4.84 6.19
CA SER A 202 -21.52 5.32 4.97
C SER A 202 -22.31 4.23 4.23
N GLN A 203 -21.92 2.97 4.41
CA GLN A 203 -22.60 1.80 3.86
C GLN A 203 -23.60 1.15 4.83
N ASN A 204 -23.86 1.74 6.01
CA ASN A 204 -24.72 1.19 7.05
C ASN A 204 -24.41 -0.28 7.41
N ARG A 205 -23.12 -0.63 7.51
CA ARG A 205 -22.66 -1.98 7.84
C ARG A 205 -22.99 -2.35 9.28
N THR A 206 -23.28 -3.64 9.51
CA THR A 206 -23.64 -4.16 10.83
C THR A 206 -22.41 -4.26 11.74
N LYS A 207 -22.63 -4.27 13.06
CA LYS A 207 -21.54 -4.44 14.05
C LYS A 207 -20.78 -5.76 13.83
N GLY A 208 -21.51 -6.83 13.50
CA GLY A 208 -20.90 -8.13 13.18
C GLY A 208 -19.96 -8.08 11.98
N PHE A 209 -20.36 -7.40 10.90
CA PHE A 209 -19.47 -7.16 9.75
C PHE A 209 -18.27 -6.30 10.13
N MET A 210 -18.48 -5.21 10.87
CA MET A 210 -17.38 -4.34 11.29
C MET A 210 -16.37 -5.04 12.19
N THR A 211 -16.83 -6.00 13.02
CA THR A 211 -15.97 -6.80 13.91
C THR A 211 -14.96 -7.65 13.13
N THR A 212 -15.36 -8.15 11.96
CA THR A 212 -14.49 -9.00 11.13
C THR A 212 -13.48 -8.20 10.32
N VAL A 213 -13.86 -7.02 9.82
CA VAL A 213 -13.02 -6.20 8.93
C VAL A 213 -12.04 -5.28 9.66
N LEU A 214 -12.35 -4.85 10.88
CA LEU A 214 -11.45 -4.01 11.66
C LEU A 214 -10.31 -4.84 12.27
N SER A 215 -9.10 -4.30 12.22
CA SER A 215 -7.91 -4.91 12.82
C SER A 215 -7.83 -4.63 14.33
N SER A 216 -7.32 -5.60 15.09
CA SER A 216 -6.95 -5.41 16.52
C SER A 216 -5.48 -5.03 16.73
N ALA A 217 -4.70 -4.86 15.65
CA ALA A 217 -3.24 -4.69 15.73
C ALA A 217 -2.78 -3.21 15.84
N GLY A 218 -3.74 -2.27 15.79
CA GLY A 218 -3.49 -0.84 15.98
C GLY A 218 -3.48 -0.45 17.46
N ASP A 219 -3.16 0.81 17.74
CA ASP A 219 -3.15 1.34 19.10
C ASP A 219 -4.54 1.84 19.52
N ILE A 220 -5.38 2.26 18.57
CA ILE A 220 -6.79 2.54 18.87
C ILE A 220 -7.55 1.21 18.98
N GLU A 221 -8.09 0.95 20.18
CA GLU A 221 -8.84 -0.28 20.45
C GLU A 221 -10.01 -0.48 19.48
N LYS A 222 -10.12 -1.69 18.92
CA LYS A 222 -11.21 -2.07 18.01
C LYS A 222 -12.61 -1.77 18.56
N GLU A 223 -12.81 -2.01 19.85
CA GLU A 223 -14.12 -1.80 20.50
C GLU A 223 -14.55 -0.33 20.50
N ILE A 224 -13.60 0.61 20.49
CA ILE A 224 -13.89 2.04 20.35
C ILE A 224 -14.54 2.31 19.00
N PHE A 225 -13.96 1.81 17.89
CA PHE A 225 -14.56 1.93 16.56
C PHE A 225 -15.95 1.28 16.51
N LEU A 226 -16.08 0.07 17.06
CA LEU A 226 -17.34 -0.67 17.04
C LEU A 226 -18.47 0.02 17.83
N SER A 227 -18.14 0.90 18.77
CA SER A 227 -19.13 1.68 19.52
C SER A 227 -19.88 2.70 18.66
N PHE A 228 -19.31 3.13 17.51
CA PHE A 228 -19.94 4.08 16.60
C PHE A 228 -20.89 3.43 15.59
N VAL A 229 -20.93 2.09 15.50
CA VAL A 229 -21.84 1.42 14.58
C VAL A 229 -23.29 1.71 14.99
N GLY A 230 -24.06 2.28 14.06
CA GLY A 230 -25.45 2.70 14.29
C GLY A 230 -25.60 4.05 14.99
N GLN A 231 -24.51 4.77 15.25
CA GLN A 231 -24.55 6.17 15.67
C GLN A 231 -24.53 7.13 14.47
N GLU A 232 -24.86 8.38 14.73
CA GLU A 232 -24.71 9.48 13.77
C GLU A 232 -23.23 9.71 13.42
N LEU A 233 -22.96 10.05 12.16
CA LEU A 233 -21.60 10.30 11.67
C LEU A 233 -20.89 11.40 12.49
N GLU A 234 -21.63 12.41 12.96
CA GLU A 234 -21.09 13.50 13.79
C GLU A 234 -20.38 12.98 15.06
N ALA A 235 -20.91 11.93 15.69
CA ALA A 235 -20.31 11.33 16.88
C ALA A 235 -18.93 10.73 16.55
N TYR A 236 -18.83 10.05 15.41
CA TYR A 236 -17.57 9.50 14.93
C TYR A 236 -16.57 10.60 14.54
N THR A 237 -17.01 11.62 13.80
CA THR A 237 -16.18 12.79 13.45
C THR A 237 -15.63 13.49 14.69
N ARG A 238 -16.43 13.64 15.75
CA ARG A 238 -15.98 14.23 17.02
C ARG A 238 -14.91 13.39 17.70
N PHE A 239 -15.06 12.06 17.69
CA PHE A 239 -14.04 11.15 18.18
C PHE A 239 -12.73 11.27 17.39
N LEU A 240 -12.81 11.28 16.07
CA LEU A 240 -11.63 11.45 15.20
C LEU A 240 -10.82 12.71 15.55
N LEU A 241 -11.50 13.80 15.90
CA LEU A 241 -10.87 15.05 16.35
C LEU A 241 -10.21 14.99 17.74
N THR A 242 -10.35 13.90 18.47
CA THR A 242 -9.66 13.65 19.75
C THR A 242 -8.45 12.72 19.63
N THR A 243 -8.25 12.11 18.46
CA THR A 243 -7.13 11.21 18.20
C THR A 243 -5.86 11.99 17.83
N ASP A 244 -4.70 11.34 17.91
CA ASP A 244 -3.42 11.91 17.43
C ASP A 244 -3.43 12.23 15.93
N TYR A 245 -4.39 11.66 15.18
CA TYR A 245 -4.56 11.88 13.74
C TYR A 245 -5.45 13.09 13.41
N ALA A 246 -6.01 13.78 14.42
CA ALA A 246 -7.01 14.83 14.24
C ALA A 246 -6.59 15.92 13.23
N GLU A 247 -5.36 16.44 13.36
CA GLU A 247 -4.87 17.50 12.49
C GLU A 247 -4.70 17.05 11.04
N ILE A 248 -4.29 15.79 10.83
CA ILE A 248 -4.08 15.22 9.49
C ILE A 248 -5.42 14.98 8.79
N ILE A 249 -6.41 14.42 9.49
CA ILE A 249 -7.67 13.99 8.86
C ILE A 249 -8.71 15.11 8.76
N ARG A 250 -8.54 16.21 9.51
CA ARG A 250 -9.46 17.37 9.53
C ARG A 250 -9.91 17.83 8.13
N PRO A 251 -9.06 17.93 7.10
CA PRO A 251 -9.49 18.40 5.78
C PRO A 251 -10.49 17.46 5.06
N ALA A 252 -10.50 16.17 5.42
CA ALA A 252 -11.44 15.18 4.90
C ALA A 252 -12.81 15.20 5.60
N LEU A 253 -12.92 15.84 6.78
CA LEU A 253 -14.16 15.89 7.55
C LEU A 253 -15.03 17.02 7.00
N LYS A 254 -16.13 16.68 6.31
CA LYS A 254 -17.15 17.65 5.86
C LYS A 254 -18.31 17.67 6.86
N GLU A 255 -19.22 18.63 6.73
CA GLU A 255 -20.34 18.80 7.66
C GLU A 255 -21.23 17.55 7.73
N THR A 256 -21.47 16.89 6.60
CA THR A 256 -22.42 15.77 6.47
C THR A 256 -21.79 14.46 6.03
N GLU A 257 -20.50 14.46 5.70
CA GLU A 257 -19.80 13.27 5.20
C GLU A 257 -18.30 13.31 5.50
N ILE A 258 -17.64 12.17 5.35
CA ILE A 258 -16.18 12.08 5.33
C ILE A 258 -15.77 11.84 3.88
N ASP A 259 -14.99 12.77 3.32
CA ASP A 259 -14.43 12.63 1.99
C ASP A 259 -13.36 11.54 2.00
N LEU A 260 -13.75 10.33 1.62
CA LEU A 260 -12.90 9.14 1.64
C LEU A 260 -11.71 9.25 0.68
N ILE A 261 -11.85 9.99 -0.42
CA ILE A 261 -10.76 10.17 -1.40
C ILE A 261 -9.69 11.05 -0.76
N THR A 262 -10.09 12.17 -0.15
CA THR A 262 -9.18 13.06 0.57
C THR A 262 -8.56 12.34 1.77
N LEU A 263 -9.33 11.54 2.52
CA LEU A 263 -8.81 10.77 3.66
C LEU A 263 -7.73 9.77 3.24
N GLU A 264 -7.93 9.04 2.13
CA GLU A 264 -6.91 8.10 1.63
C GLU A 264 -5.62 8.81 1.19
N ARG A 265 -5.74 9.98 0.54
CA ARG A 265 -4.57 10.79 0.18
C ARG A 265 -3.83 11.27 1.42
N LEU A 266 -4.55 11.84 2.40
CA LEU A 266 -3.96 12.34 3.65
C LEU A 266 -3.27 11.25 4.46
N LYS A 267 -3.82 10.02 4.47
CA LYS A 267 -3.16 8.85 5.05
C LYS A 267 -1.81 8.60 4.37
N ASP A 268 -1.80 8.48 3.04
CA ASP A 268 -0.56 8.19 2.29
C ASP A 268 0.49 9.32 2.48
N ASP A 269 0.05 10.59 2.53
CA ASP A 269 0.92 11.74 2.77
C ASP A 269 1.52 11.72 4.19
N TYR A 270 0.72 11.40 5.21
CA TYR A 270 1.20 11.31 6.59
C TYR A 270 2.19 10.15 6.79
N LEU A 271 1.88 8.97 6.26
CA LEU A 271 2.82 7.83 6.33
C LEU A 271 4.14 8.18 5.63
N SER A 272 4.09 8.92 4.52
CA SER A 272 5.28 9.40 3.83
C SER A 272 6.06 10.43 4.66
N SER A 273 5.38 11.32 5.39
CA SER A 273 6.04 12.32 6.21
C SER A 273 6.83 11.72 7.38
N LEU A 274 6.42 10.55 7.89
CA LEU A 274 7.17 9.83 8.94
C LEU A 274 8.58 9.41 8.48
N TYR A 275 8.80 9.31 7.17
CA TYR A 275 10.12 9.02 6.59
C TYR A 275 10.95 10.27 6.27
N GLN A 276 10.48 11.49 6.55
CA GLN A 276 11.27 12.71 6.29
C GLN A 276 12.56 12.76 7.12
N GLU A 277 12.54 12.26 8.36
CA GLU A 277 13.74 12.21 9.22
C GLU A 277 14.87 11.34 8.62
N ALA A 278 14.50 10.39 7.73
CA ALA A 278 15.44 9.55 6.99
C ALA A 278 16.43 10.33 6.14
N GLN A 279 16.10 11.55 5.72
CA GLN A 279 17.00 12.39 4.92
C GLN A 279 18.30 12.74 5.66
N THR A 280 18.25 12.78 7.00
CA THR A 280 19.41 13.14 7.84
C THR A 280 20.10 11.94 8.48
N GLN A 281 19.52 10.74 8.36
CA GLN A 281 20.02 9.54 9.00
C GLN A 281 20.98 8.76 8.09
N ALA A 282 22.17 8.45 8.62
CA ALA A 282 23.22 7.72 7.89
C ALA A 282 23.16 6.19 8.09
N PHE A 283 22.49 5.70 9.13
CA PHE A 283 22.59 4.32 9.61
C PHE A 283 21.24 3.62 9.77
N GLY A 284 21.25 2.30 9.59
CA GLY A 284 20.06 1.45 9.72
C GLY A 284 19.19 1.40 8.46
N PRO A 285 17.99 0.79 8.56
CA PRO A 285 17.11 0.53 7.42
C PRO A 285 16.34 1.74 6.92
N LEU A 286 16.33 2.84 7.68
CA LEU A 286 15.44 3.97 7.43
C LEU A 286 15.61 4.60 6.02
N PRO A 287 16.83 4.80 5.48
CA PRO A 287 16.99 5.28 4.10
C PRO A 287 16.37 4.35 3.05
N LEU A 288 16.47 3.03 3.24
CA LEU A 288 15.85 2.06 2.34
C LEU A 288 14.32 2.13 2.42
N LEU A 289 13.75 2.20 3.63
CA LEU A 289 12.30 2.30 3.84
C LEU A 289 11.74 3.59 3.23
N ALA A 290 12.43 4.71 3.43
CA ALA A 290 12.07 6.00 2.86
C ALA A 290 12.10 5.97 1.32
N PHE A 291 13.15 5.40 0.74
CA PHE A 291 13.26 5.23 -0.71
C PHE A 291 12.14 4.32 -1.27
N LEU A 292 11.87 3.19 -0.63
CA LEU A 292 10.78 2.29 -1.05
C LEU A 292 9.43 3.00 -1.00
N ASN A 293 9.14 3.72 0.10
CA ASN A 293 7.93 4.53 0.21
C ASN A 293 7.83 5.57 -0.91
N ALA A 294 8.92 6.29 -1.20
CA ALA A 294 8.97 7.27 -2.29
C ALA A 294 8.65 6.64 -3.65
N LYS A 295 9.22 5.46 -3.95
CA LYS A 295 8.96 4.72 -5.20
C LYS A 295 7.50 4.31 -5.36
N GLU A 296 6.84 3.89 -4.30
CA GLU A 296 5.40 3.55 -4.36
C GLU A 296 4.52 4.79 -4.55
N VAL A 297 4.82 5.89 -3.84
CA VAL A 297 4.10 7.16 -4.04
C VAL A 297 4.28 7.65 -5.48
N GLU A 298 5.49 7.55 -6.02
CA GLU A 298 5.79 7.87 -7.40
C GLU A 298 4.95 7.03 -8.36
N GLY A 299 4.93 5.70 -8.19
CA GLY A 299 4.11 4.80 -9.00
C GLY A 299 2.61 5.10 -8.89
N LYS A 300 2.09 5.40 -7.70
CA LYS A 300 0.68 5.81 -7.50
C LYS A 300 0.36 7.11 -8.23
N ASN A 301 1.25 8.09 -8.17
CA ASN A 301 1.09 9.37 -8.86
C ASN A 301 1.17 9.21 -10.38
N LEU A 302 2.10 8.39 -10.91
CA LEU A 302 2.19 8.10 -12.34
C LEU A 302 0.93 7.41 -12.88
N ARG A 303 0.39 6.43 -12.14
CA ARG A 303 -0.90 5.79 -12.48
C ARG A 303 -2.04 6.79 -12.51
N LEU A 304 -2.16 7.62 -11.47
CA LEU A 304 -3.17 8.67 -11.39
C LEU A 304 -3.07 9.64 -12.57
N LEU A 305 -1.85 10.09 -12.89
CA LEU A 305 -1.59 11.00 -13.99
C LEU A 305 -1.99 10.39 -15.33
N ALA A 306 -1.54 9.17 -15.63
CA ALA A 306 -1.88 8.52 -16.88
C ALA A 306 -3.39 8.30 -17.06
N VAL A 307 -4.08 7.84 -16.01
CA VAL A 307 -5.54 7.70 -16.01
C VAL A 307 -6.22 9.05 -16.19
N GLY A 308 -5.76 10.08 -15.47
CA GLY A 308 -6.29 11.45 -15.57
C GLY A 308 -6.12 12.03 -16.96
N LYS A 309 -4.97 11.85 -17.61
CA LYS A 309 -4.70 12.31 -18.98
C LYS A 309 -5.54 11.57 -20.01
N ARG A 310 -5.65 10.24 -19.90
CA ARG A 310 -6.51 9.43 -20.79
C ARG A 310 -7.99 9.77 -20.63
N SER A 311 -8.42 10.11 -19.42
CA SER A 311 -9.81 10.45 -19.09
C SER A 311 -10.11 11.95 -19.19
N GLN A 312 -9.16 12.76 -19.65
CA GLN A 312 -9.29 14.22 -19.83
C GLN A 312 -9.69 14.98 -18.56
N PHE A 313 -9.18 14.56 -17.40
CA PHE A 313 -9.34 15.32 -16.16
C PHE A 313 -8.58 16.65 -16.23
N SER A 314 -9.14 17.68 -15.60
CA SER A 314 -8.48 18.98 -15.50
C SER A 314 -7.20 18.87 -14.66
N THR A 315 -6.29 19.81 -14.88
CA THR A 315 -5.05 19.94 -14.11
C THR A 315 -5.33 20.04 -12.61
N GLU A 316 -6.37 20.80 -12.22
CA GLU A 316 -6.80 20.98 -10.83
C GLU A 316 -7.32 19.66 -10.25
N GLN A 317 -8.18 18.94 -10.99
CA GLN A 317 -8.70 17.64 -10.57
C GLN A 317 -7.59 16.60 -10.34
N ILE A 318 -6.55 16.63 -11.17
CA ILE A 318 -5.36 15.79 -11.00
C ILE A 318 -4.59 16.25 -9.76
N ARG A 319 -4.28 17.54 -9.66
CA ARG A 319 -3.46 18.11 -8.57
C ARG A 319 -4.05 17.83 -7.18
N GLU A 320 -5.37 17.91 -7.02
CA GLU A 320 -6.03 17.60 -5.75
C GLU A 320 -5.88 16.14 -5.27
N ARG A 321 -5.56 15.23 -6.20
CA ARG A 321 -5.44 13.78 -5.96
C ARG A 321 -4.00 13.28 -5.92
N VAL A 322 -3.06 14.06 -6.44
CA VAL A 322 -1.62 13.74 -6.42
C VAL A 322 -1.14 13.78 -4.97
N ARG A 323 -0.35 12.76 -4.59
CA ARG A 323 0.28 12.65 -3.27
C ARG A 323 1.55 13.47 -3.21
N THR A 324 1.92 13.86 -2.00
CA THR A 324 3.14 14.60 -1.69
C THR A 324 4.36 13.76 -2.05
N VAL A 325 5.33 14.35 -2.75
CA VAL A 325 6.54 13.66 -3.24
C VAL A 325 7.65 13.76 -2.19
N TYR A 326 8.46 12.72 -2.08
CA TYR A 326 9.62 12.67 -1.19
C TYR A 326 10.68 13.74 -1.56
N GLY A 327 11.32 14.35 -0.56
CA GLY A 327 12.36 15.38 -0.76
C GLY A 327 11.92 16.84 -0.58
N THR A 328 10.77 17.08 0.05
CA THR A 328 10.37 18.39 0.62
C THR A 328 10.65 18.51 2.10
#